data_AF-A0A925H324-F1
#
_entry.id   AF-A0A925H324-F1
#
_cell.length_a   1.000
_cell.length_b   1.000
_cell.length_c   1.000
_cell.angle_alpha   90.00
_cell.angle_beta   90.00
_cell.angle_gamma   90.00
#
_symmetry.space_group_name_H-M   'P 1'
#
loop_
_entity.id
_entity.type
_entity.pdbx_description
1 polymer ?
#
loop_
_entity_poly.entity_id
_entity_poly.type
_entity_poly.pdbx_seq_one_letter_code
_entity_poly.pdbx_strand_id
1 'polypeptide(L)'
;MALLTLVLASMLWGYQGSSTPQQPPEPPEEDLSPADQRTYVLNPLQAAKELKIGNFYFRRGSFKASARRFEEATRWDPNAAEAFLRLGEAQMKLADSGAARTAWEQYLKLQPEGKQAAEIRKKLGSMGKAQ
;
A
#
# COMPACT_ATOMS: atom_id res chain seq x y z
N MET A 1 -21.82 0.00 -63.61
CA MET A 1 -23.13 0.59 -63.97
C MET A 1 -24.21 -0.25 -63.28
N ALA A 2 -25.10 0.44 -62.57
CA ALA A 2 -26.30 0.01 -61.83
C ALA A 2 -26.09 -0.78 -60.51
N LEU A 3 -26.30 -0.21 -59.30
CA LEU A 3 -27.57 0.18 -58.63
C LEU A 3 -28.44 -1.06 -58.31
N LEU A 4 -29.07 -1.28 -57.16
CA LEU A 4 -29.47 -0.47 -56.01
C LEU A 4 -30.15 -1.43 -54.99
N THR A 5 -30.01 -1.13 -53.69
CA THR A 5 -30.78 -1.53 -52.48
C THR A 5 -31.78 -2.70 -52.50
N LEU A 6 -31.76 -3.50 -51.43
CA LEU A 6 -33.01 -3.84 -50.69
C LEU A 6 -32.70 -4.19 -49.23
N VAL A 7 -33.05 -3.27 -48.34
CA VAL A 7 -33.21 -3.49 -46.90
C VAL A 7 -34.50 -4.26 -46.71
N LEU A 8 -34.44 -5.41 -46.04
CA LEU A 8 -35.61 -6.03 -45.44
C LEU A 8 -35.26 -6.45 -44.01
N ALA A 9 -35.68 -5.58 -43.09
CA ALA A 9 -35.78 -5.88 -41.68
C ALA A 9 -36.74 -7.05 -41.47
N SER A 10 -36.31 -8.06 -40.71
CA SER A 10 -37.20 -9.06 -40.12
C SER A 10 -36.71 -9.33 -38.71
N MET A 11 -37.57 -8.94 -37.78
CA MET A 11 -37.45 -8.99 -36.34
C MET A 11 -37.27 -10.42 -35.79
N LEU A 12 -36.47 -10.51 -34.71
CA LEU A 12 -36.69 -11.31 -33.49
C LEU A 12 -36.81 -12.84 -33.61
N TRP A 13 -35.71 -13.56 -33.34
CA TRP A 13 -35.62 -14.51 -32.21
C TRP A 13 -34.21 -15.12 -32.13
N GLY A 14 -33.74 -15.40 -30.91
CA GLY A 14 -32.64 -16.35 -30.70
C GLY A 14 -31.41 -15.77 -30.01
N TYR A 15 -31.63 -15.15 -28.85
CA TYR A 15 -30.65 -15.01 -27.78
C TYR A 15 -30.00 -16.36 -27.49
N GLN A 16 -28.83 -16.66 -28.05
CA GLN A 16 -27.95 -17.69 -27.50
C GLN A 16 -26.96 -17.00 -26.56
N GLY A 17 -27.27 -17.09 -25.28
CA GLY A 17 -26.42 -16.60 -24.21
C GLY A 17 -25.07 -17.29 -24.26
N SER A 18 -24.05 -16.56 -24.68
CA SER A 18 -22.68 -16.85 -24.28
C SER A 18 -22.61 -16.62 -22.77
N SER A 19 -22.74 -17.71 -22.01
CA SER A 19 -22.45 -17.73 -20.58
C SER A 19 -20.94 -17.62 -20.44
N THR A 20 -20.41 -16.41 -20.60
CA THR A 20 -19.12 -16.06 -20.05
C THR A 20 -19.23 -16.25 -18.54
N PRO A 21 -18.43 -17.13 -17.92
CA PRO A 21 -18.32 -17.14 -16.47
C PRO A 21 -17.89 -15.73 -16.07
N GLN A 22 -18.78 -15.00 -15.38
CA GLN A 22 -18.41 -13.73 -14.80
C GLN A 22 -17.31 -14.03 -13.78
N GLN A 23 -16.06 -13.71 -14.11
CA GLN A 23 -15.01 -13.57 -13.11
C GLN A 23 -15.59 -12.66 -12.00
N PRO A 24 -15.41 -13.01 -10.72
CA PRO A 24 -15.72 -12.10 -9.62
C PRO A 24 -15.18 -10.73 -9.99
N PRO A 25 -15.91 -9.63 -9.76
CA PRO A 25 -15.44 -8.30 -10.17
C PRO A 25 -14.03 -8.14 -9.64
N GLU A 26 -13.06 -8.05 -10.55
CA GLU A 26 -11.69 -7.81 -10.14
C GLU A 26 -11.71 -6.51 -9.33
N PRO A 27 -11.06 -6.48 -8.15
CA PRO A 27 -10.98 -5.24 -7.38
C PRO A 27 -10.53 -4.15 -8.35
N PRO A 28 -11.18 -2.97 -8.36
CA PRO A 28 -10.98 -1.97 -9.41
C PRO A 28 -9.48 -1.82 -9.64
N GLU A 29 -9.05 -2.14 -10.86
CA GLU A 29 -7.67 -1.92 -11.29
C GLU A 29 -7.42 -0.43 -11.05
N GLU A 30 -6.62 -0.11 -10.03
CA GLU A 30 -6.24 1.27 -9.72
C GLU A 30 -5.57 1.81 -10.98
N ASP A 31 -6.31 2.62 -11.75
CA ASP A 31 -5.86 3.24 -12.99
C ASP A 31 -4.62 4.09 -12.71
N LEU A 32 -3.43 3.52 -12.97
CA LEU A 32 -2.13 4.13 -12.67
C LEU A 32 -1.79 5.18 -13.74
N SER A 33 -2.27 6.42 -13.53
CA SER A 33 -1.94 7.60 -14.33
C SER A 33 -0.66 8.32 -13.82
N PRO A 34 0.02 9.17 -14.64
CA PRO A 34 1.49 9.34 -14.64
C PRO A 34 2.18 10.04 -13.45
N ALA A 35 1.46 10.44 -12.40
CA ALA A 35 2.02 11.07 -11.21
C ALA A 35 1.03 10.87 -10.05
N ASP A 36 1.41 10.07 -9.05
CA ASP A 36 0.57 9.62 -7.92
C ASP A 36 -0.16 10.76 -7.16
N GLN A 37 -1.27 11.27 -7.67
CA GLN A 37 -2.18 12.17 -6.95
C GLN A 37 -3.13 11.36 -6.04
N ARG A 38 -2.59 10.42 -5.25
CA ARG A 38 -3.39 9.74 -4.23
C ARG A 38 -3.74 10.76 -3.14
N THR A 39 -5.03 11.01 -2.97
CA THR A 39 -5.54 11.75 -1.82
C THR A 39 -5.64 10.78 -0.64
N TYR A 40 -4.92 11.07 0.44
CA TYR A 40 -4.99 10.26 1.65
C TYR A 40 -6.08 10.80 2.56
N VAL A 41 -7.12 10.00 2.75
CA VAL A 41 -8.14 10.20 3.77
C VAL A 41 -7.93 9.14 4.84
N LEU A 42 -8.10 9.50 6.11
CA LEU A 42 -7.92 8.59 7.24
C LEU A 42 -8.67 7.28 7.00
N ASN A 43 -7.92 6.20 6.80
CA ASN A 43 -8.44 4.88 6.50
C ASN A 43 -7.59 3.79 7.20
N PRO A 44 -7.92 3.45 8.45
CA PRO A 44 -7.19 2.42 9.20
C PRO A 44 -7.22 1.03 8.57
N LEU A 45 -8.30 0.69 7.84
CA LEU A 45 -8.40 -0.60 7.15
C LEU A 45 -7.41 -0.69 5.99
N GLN A 46 -7.31 0.37 5.19
CA GLN A 46 -6.33 0.46 4.10
C GLN A 46 -4.91 0.49 4.67
N ALA A 47 -4.66 1.21 5.76
CA ALA A 47 -3.36 1.20 6.44
C ALA A 47 -2.99 -0.22 6.91
N ALA A 48 -3.93 -0.96 7.51
CA ALA A 48 -3.70 -2.34 7.93
C ALA A 48 -3.43 -3.28 6.74
N LYS A 49 -4.06 -3.05 5.58
CA LYS A 49 -3.78 -3.78 4.33
C LYS A 49 -2.35 -3.51 3.85
N GLU A 50 -1.96 -2.25 3.74
CA GLU A 50 -0.59 -1.87 3.33
C GLU A 50 0.46 -2.40 4.32
N LEU A 51 0.18 -2.38 5.63
CA LEU A 51 1.02 -3.00 6.65
C LEU A 51 1.23 -4.50 6.42
N LYS A 52 0.15 -5.25 6.11
CA LYS A 52 0.24 -6.69 5.80
C LYS A 52 1.10 -6.96 4.56
N ILE A 53 0.94 -6.15 3.51
CA ILE A 53 1.73 -6.25 2.27
C ILE A 53 3.20 -5.90 2.56
N GLY A 54 3.47 -4.84 3.33
CA GLY A 54 4.81 -4.48 3.76
C GLY A 54 5.47 -5.60 4.53
N ASN A 55 4.78 -6.20 5.50
CA ASN A 55 5.28 -7.35 6.26
C ASN A 55 5.59 -8.55 5.36
N PHE A 56 4.81 -8.79 4.31
CA PHE A 56 5.11 -9.83 3.33
C PHE A 56 6.45 -9.56 2.62
N TYR A 57 6.67 -8.34 2.10
CA TYR A 57 7.93 -7.97 1.45
C TYR A 57 9.11 -7.98 2.43
N PHE A 58 8.91 -7.55 3.67
CA PHE A 58 9.94 -7.58 4.71
C PHE A 58 10.47 -8.99 4.94
N ARG A 59 9.56 -9.98 5.09
CA ARG A 59 9.93 -11.39 5.26
C ARG A 59 10.67 -11.97 4.05
N ARG A 60 10.44 -11.43 2.86
CA ARG A 60 11.13 -11.80 1.62
C ARG A 60 12.47 -11.09 1.44
N GLY A 61 12.91 -10.26 2.40
CA GLY A 61 14.12 -9.46 2.31
C GLY A 61 14.02 -8.27 1.34
N SER A 62 12.83 -8.02 0.78
CA SER A 62 12.60 -6.92 -0.17
C SER A 62 12.35 -5.61 0.59
N PHE A 63 13.37 -5.12 1.28
CA PHE A 63 13.23 -4.01 2.24
C PHE A 63 12.80 -2.69 1.60
N LYS A 64 13.21 -2.39 0.36
CA LYS A 64 12.76 -1.20 -0.38
C LYS A 64 11.26 -1.23 -0.66
N ALA A 65 10.75 -2.37 -1.13
CA ALA A 65 9.32 -2.56 -1.37
C ALA A 65 8.52 -2.53 -0.05
N SER A 66 9.08 -3.14 0.99
CA SER A 66 8.51 -3.13 2.34
C SER A 66 8.39 -1.71 2.90
N ALA A 67 9.45 -0.91 2.83
CA ALA A 67 9.46 0.47 3.33
C ALA A 67 8.40 1.31 2.62
N ARG A 68 8.29 1.21 1.29
CA ARG A 68 7.23 1.91 0.54
C ARG A 68 5.83 1.54 1.02
N ARG A 69 5.57 0.25 1.27
CA ARG A 69 4.25 -0.20 1.75
C ARG A 69 3.96 0.27 3.17
N PHE A 70 4.96 0.27 4.05
CA PHE A 70 4.78 0.84 5.39
C PHE A 70 4.58 2.35 5.35
N GLU A 71 5.25 3.07 4.46
CA GLU A 71 5.04 4.50 4.26
C GLU A 71 3.60 4.79 3.81
N GLU A 72 3.08 4.05 2.82
CA GLU A 72 1.67 4.17 2.42
C GLU A 72 0.73 3.91 3.61
N ALA A 73 1.02 2.91 4.44
CA ALA A 73 0.23 2.66 5.65
C ALA A 73 0.21 3.87 6.60
N THR A 74 1.35 4.55 6.79
CA THR A 74 1.42 5.77 7.63
C THR A 74 0.69 6.97 7.02
N ARG A 75 0.57 7.03 5.69
CA ARG A 75 -0.20 8.08 5.02
C ARG A 75 -1.71 7.83 5.10
N TRP A 76 -2.13 6.57 4.96
CA TRP A 76 -3.54 6.18 5.15
C TRP A 76 -4.00 6.34 6.60
N ASP A 77 -3.14 6.04 7.57
CA ASP A 77 -3.43 6.24 8.99
C ASP A 77 -2.19 6.80 9.72
N PRO A 78 -2.15 8.12 9.98
CA PRO A 78 -1.09 8.75 10.75
C PRO A 78 -0.99 8.29 12.22
N ASN A 79 -1.97 7.52 12.72
CA ASN A 79 -1.95 6.96 14.07
C ASN A 79 -1.57 5.47 14.08
N ALA A 80 -1.23 4.87 12.93
CA ALA A 80 -0.80 3.49 12.82
C ALA A 80 0.62 3.31 13.37
N ALA A 81 0.75 3.25 14.70
CA ALA A 81 2.04 3.12 15.39
C ALA A 81 2.86 1.91 14.88
N GLU A 82 2.21 0.76 14.64
CA GLU A 82 2.90 -0.41 14.10
C GLU A 82 3.51 -0.16 12.71
N ALA A 83 2.86 0.65 11.86
CA ALA A 83 3.40 1.01 10.56
C ALA A 83 4.69 1.83 10.69
N PHE A 84 4.74 2.80 11.61
CA PHE A 84 5.95 3.56 11.92
C PHE A 84 7.07 2.68 12.49
N LEU A 85 6.74 1.75 13.39
CA LEU A 85 7.71 0.79 13.93
C LEU A 85 8.36 -0.03 12.81
N ARG A 86 7.52 -0.63 11.95
CA ARG A 86 7.95 -1.47 10.84
C ARG A 86 8.68 -0.70 9.74
N LEU A 87 8.26 0.54 9.48
CA LEU A 87 8.96 1.45 8.57
C LEU A 87 10.39 1.69 9.06
N GLY A 88 10.58 2.00 10.34
CA GLY A 88 11.92 2.19 10.89
C GLY A 88 12.79 0.94 10.82
N GLU A 89 12.21 -0.25 11.08
CA GLU A 89 12.91 -1.53 10.89
C GLU A 89 13.35 -1.75 9.43
N ALA A 90 12.48 -1.46 8.46
CA ALA A 90 12.78 -1.58 7.05
C ALA A 90 13.87 -0.59 6.61
N GLN A 91 13.81 0.66 7.08
CA GLN A 91 14.81 1.68 6.76
C GLN A 91 16.19 1.33 7.34
N MET A 92 16.24 0.73 8.54
CA MET A 92 17.49 0.19 9.07
C MET A 92 18.08 -0.91 8.22
N LYS A 93 17.25 -1.78 7.65
CA LYS A 93 17.72 -2.81 6.70
C LYS A 93 18.22 -2.22 5.38
N LEU A 94 17.79 -1.00 5.04
CA LEU A 94 18.28 -0.23 3.91
C LEU A 94 19.49 0.67 4.25
N ALA A 95 19.99 0.60 5.49
CA ALA A 95 21.04 1.47 6.03
C ALA A 95 20.69 2.98 6.06
N ASP A 96 19.42 3.34 5.88
CA ASP A 96 18.95 4.72 6.06
C ASP A 96 18.58 4.96 7.53
N SER A 97 19.61 5.21 8.33
CA SER A 97 19.45 5.48 9.77
C SER A 97 18.69 6.77 10.06
N GLY A 98 18.70 7.74 9.12
CA GLY A 98 17.98 9.00 9.24
C GLY A 98 16.47 8.78 9.16
N ALA A 99 16.02 8.15 8.07
CA ALA A 99 14.61 7.80 7.89
C ALA A 99 14.12 6.84 8.99
N ALA A 100 14.97 5.89 9.42
CA ALA A 100 14.64 5.00 10.52
C ALA A 100 14.39 5.74 11.83
N ARG A 101 15.25 6.72 12.17
CA ARG A 101 15.08 7.57 13.36
C ARG A 101 13.74 8.30 13.31
N THR A 102 13.43 8.98 12.21
CA THR A 102 12.17 9.73 12.07
C THR A 102 10.95 8.84 12.25
N ALA A 103 10.93 7.64 11.65
CA ALA A 103 9.81 6.71 11.79
C ALA A 103 9.66 6.23 13.24
N TRP A 104 10.76 5.89 13.91
CA TRP A 104 10.73 5.44 15.29
C TRP A 104 10.39 6.53 16.31
N GLU A 105 10.75 7.78 16.05
CA GLU A 105 10.29 8.92 16.85
C GLU A 105 8.77 9.08 16.77
N GLN A 106 8.17 8.92 15.58
CA GLN A 106 6.70 8.90 15.45
C GLN A 106 6.07 7.72 16.19
N TYR A 107 6.67 6.52 16.11
CA TYR A 107 6.21 5.38 16.90
C TYR A 107 6.20 5.70 18.41
N LEU A 108 7.28 6.27 18.95
CA LEU A 108 7.38 6.62 20.36
C LEU A 108 6.43 7.75 20.77
N LYS A 109 6.08 8.66 19.85
CA LYS A 109 5.07 9.69 20.08
C LYS A 109 3.68 9.09 20.22
N LEU A 110 3.34 8.10 19.39
CA LEU A 110 2.04 7.42 19.41
C LEU A 110 1.93 6.39 20.54
N GLN A 111 3.02 5.69 20.85
CA GLN A 111 3.08 4.65 21.87
C GLN A 111 4.32 4.80 22.75
N PRO A 112 4.35 5.81 23.65
CA PRO A 112 5.49 6.03 24.54
C PRO A 112 5.75 4.85 25.49
N GLU A 113 4.71 4.10 25.85
CA GLU A 113 4.81 2.91 26.71
C GLU A 113 4.52 1.61 25.92
N GLY A 114 4.61 1.68 24.59
CA GLY A 114 4.43 0.52 23.72
C GLY A 114 5.45 -0.58 24.01
N LYS A 115 5.10 -1.82 23.64
CA LYS A 115 5.94 -3.01 23.89
C LYS A 115 7.38 -2.86 23.39
N GLN A 116 7.58 -2.15 22.28
CA GLN A 116 8.90 -1.94 21.69
C GLN A 116 9.56 -0.61 22.12
N ALA A 117 8.87 0.25 22.89
CA ALA A 117 9.32 1.61 23.15
C ALA A 117 10.68 1.68 23.86
N ALA A 118 10.92 0.84 24.86
CA ALA A 118 12.21 0.78 25.56
C ALA A 118 13.36 0.38 24.62
N GLU A 119 13.14 -0.61 23.75
CA GLU A 119 14.13 -1.04 22.78
C GLU A 119 14.42 0.05 21.74
N ILE A 120 13.37 0.70 21.22
CA ILE A 120 13.51 1.78 20.25
C ILE A 120 14.28 2.97 20.83
N ARG A 121 13.99 3.39 22.07
CA ARG A 121 14.77 4.44 22.76
C ARG A 121 16.26 4.08 22.86
N LYS A 122 16.57 2.82 23.20
CA LYS A 122 17.95 2.33 23.25
C LYS A 122 18.63 2.42 21.87
N LYS A 123 17.94 1.99 20.80
CA LYS A 123 18.46 2.09 19.42
C LYS A 123 18.74 3.54 19.03
N LEU A 124 17.79 4.44 19.25
CA LEU A 124 17.95 5.88 18.95
C LEU A 124 19.13 6.50 19.72
N GLY A 125 19.30 6.15 20.99
CA GLY A 125 20.42 6.62 21.81
C GLY A 125 21.78 6.12 21.33
N SER A 126 21.86 4.94 20.72
CA SER A 126 23.10 4.42 20.12
C SER A 126 23.46 5.10 18.79
N MET A 127 22.45 5.54 18.03
CA MET A 127 22.63 6.20 16.73
C MET A 127 23.11 7.65 16.84
N GLY A 128 22.98 8.29 18.00
CA GLY A 128 23.48 9.65 18.25
C GLY A 128 24.95 9.70 18.67
N LYS A 129 25.57 8.55 18.96
CA LYS A 129 26.93 8.46 19.51
C LYS A 129 28.01 8.11 18.48
N ALA A 130 27.63 8.03 17.20
CA ALA A 130 28.52 7.60 16.12
C ALA A 130 29.18 8.78 15.37
N GLN A 131 29.49 9.87 16.07
CA GLN A 131 30.21 11.03 15.53
C GLN A 131 31.58 11.16 16.19
#